data_AF-A0AAP2PXF3-F1
#
_entry.id   AF-A0AAP2PXF3-F1
#
_cell.length_a   1.000
_cell.length_b   1.000
_cell.length_c   1.000
_cell.angle_alpha   90.00
_cell.angle_beta   90.00
_cell.angle_gamma   90.00
#
_symmetry.space_group_name_H-M   'P 1'
#
loop_
_entity.id
_entity.type
_entity.pdbx_description
1 polymer ?
#
loop_
_entity_poly.entity_id
_entity_poly.type
_entity_poly.pdbx_seq_one_letter_code
_entity_poly.pdbx_strand_id
1 'polypeptide(L)'
;MTVNEEHDIQKELKRYELFFKKRYKILYTVNDFIIGALFLVGSFFFFYDRLMSAGIWLFAIGSLLLLIRPTIRLIHDFHYRKHVERQFKHQSSTDD
;
A
#
# COMPACT_ATOMS: atom_id res chain seq x y z
N MET A 1 5.37 -36.81 -10.19
CA MET A 1 4.91 -35.48 -9.71
C MET A 1 4.37 -34.76 -10.92
N THR A 2 3.06 -34.60 -10.97
CA THR A 2 2.32 -34.39 -12.23
C THR A 2 1.94 -32.92 -12.39
N VAL A 3 1.92 -32.44 -13.63
CA VAL A 3 1.58 -31.05 -14.03
C VAL A 3 0.27 -30.53 -13.40
N ASN A 4 -0.62 -31.44 -12.99
CA ASN A 4 -1.89 -31.11 -12.33
C ASN A 4 -1.70 -30.58 -10.89
N GLU A 5 -0.70 -31.08 -10.16
CA GLU A 5 -0.39 -30.66 -8.79
C GLU A 5 0.17 -29.22 -8.75
N GLU A 6 1.02 -28.84 -9.71
CA GLU A 6 1.50 -27.46 -9.84
C GLU A 6 0.38 -26.47 -10.15
N HIS A 7 -0.56 -26.86 -11.00
CA HIS A 7 -1.66 -25.99 -11.42
C HIS A 7 -2.64 -25.70 -10.28
N ASP A 8 -2.88 -26.67 -9.39
CA ASP A 8 -3.70 -26.50 -8.18
C ASP A 8 -3.00 -25.64 -7.13
N ILE A 9 -1.70 -25.83 -6.90
CA ILE A 9 -0.90 -25.00 -5.98
C ILE A 9 -0.89 -23.53 -6.45
N GLN A 10 -0.72 -23.27 -7.75
CA GLN A 10 -0.79 -21.93 -8.32
C GLN A 10 -2.16 -21.27 -8.11
N LYS A 11 -3.24 -22.05 -8.21
CA LYS A 11 -4.62 -21.56 -8.07
C LYS A 11 -4.94 -21.20 -6.61
N GLU A 12 -4.48 -22.02 -5.68
CA GLU A 12 -4.54 -21.76 -4.24
C GLU A 12 -3.76 -20.47 -3.91
N LEU A 13 -2.48 -20.39 -4.29
CA LEU A 13 -1.61 -19.25 -4.01
C LEU A 13 -2.19 -17.93 -4.53
N LYS A 14 -2.71 -17.91 -5.76
CA LYS A 14 -3.32 -16.72 -6.36
C LYS A 14 -4.59 -16.28 -5.63
N ARG A 15 -5.37 -17.23 -5.09
CA ARG A 15 -6.57 -16.94 -4.29
C ARG A 15 -6.19 -16.38 -2.91
N TYR A 16 -5.15 -16.91 -2.27
CA TYR A 16 -4.59 -16.37 -1.03
C TYR A 16 -4.06 -14.94 -1.21
N GLU A 17 -3.35 -14.68 -2.31
CA GLU A 17 -2.81 -13.36 -2.63
C GLU A 17 -3.92 -12.31 -2.82
N LEU A 18 -5.03 -12.69 -3.46
CA LEU A 18 -6.20 -11.82 -3.64
C LEU A 18 -6.94 -11.54 -2.32
N PHE A 19 -7.07 -12.54 -1.45
CA PHE A 19 -7.69 -12.37 -0.14
C PHE A 19 -6.86 -11.46 0.78
N PHE A 20 -5.54 -11.62 0.78
CA PHE A 20 -4.63 -10.76 1.54
C PHE A 20 -4.65 -9.32 1.02
N LYS A 21 -4.59 -9.11 -0.31
CA LYS A 21 -4.65 -7.77 -0.91
C LYS A 21 -5.88 -6.96 -0.48
N LYS A 22 -7.05 -7.59 -0.37
CA LYS A 22 -8.28 -6.92 0.08
C LYS A 22 -8.21 -6.46 1.54
N ARG A 23 -7.75 -7.32 2.45
CA ARG A 23 -7.61 -6.97 3.87
C ARG A 23 -6.55 -5.90 4.08
N TYR A 24 -5.40 -6.01 3.40
CA TYR A 24 -4.36 -4.99 3.41
C TYR A 24 -4.88 -3.62 2.97
N LYS A 25 -5.70 -3.56 1.90
CA LYS A 25 -6.30 -2.30 1.43
C LYS A 25 -7.18 -1.63 2.50
N ILE A 26 -7.94 -2.40 3.27
CA ILE A 26 -8.77 -1.88 4.35
C ILE A 26 -7.89 -1.38 5.50
N LEU A 27 -6.89 -2.16 5.92
CA LEU A 27 -5.90 -1.76 6.93
C LEU A 27 -5.23 -0.43 6.57
N TYR A 28 -4.85 -0.22 5.31
CA TYR A 28 -4.26 1.05 4.87
C TYR A 28 -5.24 2.23 4.90
N THR A 29 -6.51 2.01 4.57
CA THR A 29 -7.54 3.06 4.68
C THR A 29 -7.78 3.45 6.13
N VAL A 30 -7.85 2.46 7.03
CA VAL A 30 -7.98 2.71 8.48
C VAL A 30 -6.75 3.44 9.01
N ASN A 31 -5.54 3.03 8.61
CA ASN A 31 -4.30 3.70 8.98
C ASN A 31 -4.28 5.17 8.54
N ASP A 32 -4.72 5.49 7.32
CA ASP A 32 -4.86 6.87 6.84
C ASP A 32 -5.83 7.68 7.70
N PHE A 33 -6.94 7.07 8.12
CA PHE A 33 -7.91 7.72 9.00
C PHE A 33 -7.32 8.01 10.38
N ILE A 34 -6.53 7.08 10.92
CA ILE A 34 -5.80 7.25 12.19
C ILE A 34 -4.77 8.37 12.05
N ILE A 35 -3.98 8.41 10.97
CA ILE A 35 -3.03 9.48 10.71
C ILE A 35 -3.73 10.84 10.68
N GLY A 36 -4.84 10.96 9.93
CA GLY A 36 -5.61 12.18 9.86
C GLY A 36 -6.15 12.62 11.22
N ALA A 37 -6.67 11.68 12.01
CA ALA A 37 -7.13 11.94 13.37
C ALA A 37 -5.99 12.37 14.31
N LEU A 38 -4.81 11.73 14.23
CA LEU A 38 -3.63 12.10 15.02
C LEU A 38 -3.13 13.51 14.65
N PHE A 39 -3.06 13.85 13.37
CA PHE A 39 -2.69 15.20 12.95
C PHE A 39 -3.69 16.25 13.41
N LEU A 40 -4.98 15.94 13.32
CA LEU A 40 -6.05 16.82 13.81
C LEU A 40 -5.92 17.04 15.31
N VAL A 41 -5.85 15.98 16.12
CA VAL A 41 -5.68 16.09 17.58
C VAL A 41 -4.37 16.78 17.96
N GLY A 42 -3.27 16.41 17.28
CA GLY A 42 -1.96 17.02 17.48
C GLY A 42 -1.97 18.53 17.20
N SER A 43 -2.70 18.97 16.17
CA SER A 43 -2.87 20.40 15.87
C SER A 43 -3.51 21.16 17.03
N PHE A 44 -4.49 20.57 17.72
CA PHE A 44 -5.08 21.17 18.92
C PHE A 44 -4.11 21.19 20.10
N PHE A 45 -3.27 20.17 20.24
CA PHE A 45 -2.27 20.08 21.32
C PHE A 45 -1.19 21.16 21.20
N PHE A 46 -0.86 21.60 19.97
CA PHE A 46 0.08 22.70 19.74
C PHE A 46 -0.37 24.06 20.30
N PHE A 47 -1.66 24.25 20.58
CA PHE A 47 -2.17 25.49 21.17
C PHE A 47 -1.91 25.62 22.69
N TYR A 48 -1.60 24.51 23.36
CA TYR A 48 -1.39 24.48 24.80
C TYR A 48 0.05 24.10 25.12
N ASP A 49 0.79 24.99 25.79
CA ASP A 49 2.21 24.80 26.13
C ASP A 49 2.47 23.47 26.87
N ARG A 50 1.59 23.12 27.81
CA ARG A 50 1.62 21.85 28.58
C ARG A 50 1.44 20.59 27.72
N LEU A 51 0.72 20.69 26.61
CA LEU A 51 0.43 19.57 25.70
C LEU A 51 1.33 19.58 24.46
N MET A 52 2.13 20.63 24.27
CA MET A 52 2.97 20.81 23.09
C MET A 52 3.97 19.67 22.94
N SER A 53 4.60 19.21 24.02
CA SER A 53 5.50 18.04 23.97
C SER A 53 4.79 16.79 23.46
N ALA A 54 3.57 16.52 23.94
CA ALA A 54 2.77 15.38 23.47
C ALA A 54 2.36 15.55 22.01
N GLY A 55 1.99 16.78 21.59
CA GLY A 55 1.66 17.11 20.20
C GLY A 55 2.83 16.87 19.24
N ILE A 56 4.06 17.24 19.62
CA ILE A 56 5.27 17.02 18.82
C ILE A 56 5.51 15.52 18.60
N TRP A 57 5.42 14.69 19.64
CA TRP A 57 5.57 13.23 19.51
C TRP A 57 4.47 12.63 18.63
N LEU A 58 3.22 13.06 18.81
CA LEU A 58 2.08 12.62 18.00
C LEU A 58 2.29 12.96 16.53
N PHE A 59 2.81 14.16 16.25
CA PHE A 59 3.10 14.65 14.92
C PHE A 59 4.27 13.89 14.26
N ALA A 60 5.33 13.60 15.02
CA ALA A 60 6.47 12.82 14.54
C ALA A 60 6.05 11.39 14.14
N ILE A 61 5.27 10.73 15.01
CA ILE A 61 4.73 9.39 14.74
C ILE A 61 3.76 9.44 13.54
N GLY A 62 2.82 10.39 13.53
CA GLY A 62 1.88 10.57 12.43
C GLY A 62 2.56 10.80 11.08
N SER A 63 3.65 11.58 11.06
CA SER A 63 4.45 11.84 9.86
C SER A 63 5.15 10.58 9.34
N LEU A 64 5.68 9.74 10.23
CA LEU A 64 6.28 8.47 9.84
C LEU A 64 5.22 7.51 9.29
N LEU A 65 4.05 7.44 9.92
CA LEU A 65 2.93 6.61 9.46
C LEU A 65 2.41 7.05 8.09
N LEU A 66 2.39 8.36 7.81
CA LEU A 66 1.96 8.92 6.53
C LEU A 66 2.81 8.45 5.35
N LEU A 67 4.07 8.08 5.59
CA LEU A 67 4.98 7.60 4.55
C LEU A 67 4.64 6.19 4.03
N ILE A 68 3.92 5.38 4.82
CA ILE A 68 3.61 3.98 4.48
C ILE A 68 2.83 3.91 3.14
N ARG A 69 1.84 4.79 2.95
CA ARG A 69 0.95 4.77 1.78
C ARG A 69 1.66 5.11 0.45
N PRO A 70 2.44 6.20 0.34
CA PRO A 70 3.22 6.47 -0.86
C PRO A 70 4.29 5.40 -1.12
N THR A 71 4.93 4.81 -0.09
CA THR A 71 5.89 3.71 -0.28
C THR A 71 5.27 2.50 -0.97
N ILE A 72 4.07 2.09 -0.55
CA ILE A 72 3.38 0.95 -1.16
C ILE A 72 2.92 1.28 -2.57
N ARG A 73 2.39 2.49 -2.80
CA ARG A 73 1.97 2.93 -4.13
C ARG A 73 3.16 2.98 -5.09
N LEU A 74 4.31 3.47 -4.64
CA LEU A 74 5.56 3.46 -5.39
C LEU A 74 6.00 2.05 -5.79
N ILE A 75 5.96 1.09 -4.86
CA ILE A 75 6.31 -0.32 -5.15
C ILE A 75 5.33 -0.90 -6.18
N HIS A 76 4.04 -0.62 -6.04
CA HIS A 76 3.00 -1.11 -6.96
C HIS A 76 3.16 -0.53 -8.37
N ASP A 77 3.34 0.78 -8.49
CA ASP A 77 3.54 1.46 -9.77
C ASP A 77 4.83 1.01 -10.46
N PHE A 78 5.91 0.78 -9.68
CA PHE A 78 7.17 0.26 -10.20
C PHE A 78 7.00 -1.17 -10.75
N HIS A 79 6.24 -2.03 -10.07
CA HIS A 79 5.94 -3.39 -10.56
C HIS A 79 5.03 -3.39 -11.78
N TYR A 80 4.08 -2.44 -11.87
CA TYR A 80 3.11 -2.37 -12.96
C TYR A 80 3.73 -1.88 -14.27
N ARG A 81 4.71 -0.96 -14.23
CA ARG A 81 5.43 -0.51 -15.45
C ARG A 81 6.05 -1.68 -16.24
N LYS A 82 6.47 -2.76 -15.57
CA LYS A 82 7.08 -3.92 -16.23
C LYS A 82 6.09 -4.80 -17.02
N HIS A 83 4.78 -4.68 -16.78
CA HIS A 83 3.77 -5.48 -17.48
C HIS A 83 3.19 -4.78 -18.72
N VAL A 84 3.15 -3.44 -18.73
CA VAL A 84 2.67 -2.65 -19.88
C VAL A 84 3.62 -2.80 -21.09
N GLU A 85 4.92 -2.94 -20.84
CA GLU A 85 5.93 -3.05 -21.90
C GLU A 85 5.85 -4.37 -22.69
N ARG A 86 5.33 -5.45 -22.08
CA ARG A 86 5.15 -6.74 -22.78
C ARG A 86 3.97 -6.73 -23.76
N GLN A 87 2.96 -5.90 -23.53
CA GLN A 87 1.79 -5.84 -24.42
C GLN A 87 2.09 -5.03 -25.69
N PHE A 88 2.95 -4.01 -25.60
CA PHE A 88 3.38 -3.26 -26.79
C PHE A 88 4.25 -4.07 -27.75
N LYS A 89 5.02 -5.06 -27.25
CA LYS A 89 5.91 -5.85 -28.09
C LYS A 89 5.20 -6.94 -28.92
N HIS A 90 3.98 -7.35 -28.55
CA HIS A 90 3.21 -8.33 -29.32
C HIS A 90 2.35 -7.70 -30.42
N GLN A 91 1.91 -6.45 -30.25
CA GLN A 91 1.19 -5.73 -31.29
C GLN A 91 2.09 -5.46 -32.51
N SER A 92 3.35 -5.06 -32.29
CA SER A 92 4.29 -4.71 -33.38
C SER A 92 4.83 -5.90 -34.19
N SER A 93 4.61 -7.15 -33.75
CA SER A 93 5.06 -8.35 -34.48
C SER A 93 3.96 -9.02 -35.29
N THR A 94 2.74 -8.49 -35.25
CA THR A 94 1.58 -9.02 -35.99
C THR A 94 1.24 -8.14 -37.21
N ASP A 95 1.88 -6.98 -37.35
CA ASP A 95 1.68 -6.02 -38.44
C ASP A 95 2.84 -6.03 -39.49
N ASP A 96 3.81 -6.94 -39.37
CA ASP A 96 4.91 -7.16 -40.34
C ASP A 96 4.73 -8.48 -41.12
#